data_AF-F4P1D3-F1
#
_entry.id   AF-F4P1D3-F1
#
_cell.length_a   1.000
_cell.length_b   1.000
_cell.length_c   1.000
_cell.angle_alpha   90.00
_cell.angle_beta   90.00
_cell.angle_gamma   90.00
#
_symmetry.space_group_name_H-M   'P 1'
#
loop_
_entity.id
_entity.type
_entity.pdbx_description
1 polymer ?
#
loop_
_entity_poly.entity_id
_entity_poly.type
_entity_poly.pdbx_seq_one_letter_code
_entity_poly.pdbx_strand_id
1 'polypeptide(L)'
;MKFSIAVLSSILAVCSVTTAGPVYPSSATNAEASTSTDGSDYPVFPTKDGLKKYCSPFDDIEVPLITGIAKSQARLDKMLERLEGVRHKVNVQRKVTFEAEQKVESLEQTPSQLLDNAKEESDLHQKKLRELEQDLEERVRRASDLIKEEDNFKETLMQNLLDRSLMASNSLLRAVPGYSKCFHYFFDYFMEKLI
;
A
#
# COMPACT_ATOMS: atom_id res chain seq x y z
N MET A 1 -14.36 -11.01 18.24
CA MET A 1 -13.95 -10.85 16.83
C MET A 1 -14.94 -10.00 16.03
N LYS A 2 -15.19 -8.74 16.42
CA LYS A 2 -16.09 -7.81 15.68
C LYS A 2 -15.39 -6.54 15.19
N PHE A 3 -14.20 -6.24 15.70
CA PHE A 3 -13.43 -5.05 15.31
C PHE A 3 -12.71 -5.21 13.96
N SER A 4 -12.18 -6.39 13.64
CA SER A 4 -11.41 -6.61 12.40
C SER A 4 -12.26 -6.52 11.12
N ILE A 5 -13.56 -6.83 11.20
CA ILE A 5 -14.47 -6.75 10.05
C ILE A 5 -14.80 -5.30 9.71
N ALA A 6 -14.98 -4.43 10.73
CA ALA A 6 -15.25 -3.02 10.51
C ALA A 6 -14.06 -2.30 9.85
N VAL A 7 -12.82 -2.64 10.24
CA VAL A 7 -11.61 -2.06 9.65
C VAL A 7 -11.43 -2.51 8.19
N LEU A 8 -11.68 -3.79 7.87
CA LEU A 8 -11.59 -4.31 6.50
C LEU A 8 -12.64 -3.69 5.56
N SER A 9 -13.87 -3.46 6.03
CA SER A 9 -14.92 -2.80 5.23
C SER A 9 -14.63 -1.32 4.97
N SER A 10 -14.01 -0.60 5.92
CA SER A 10 -13.64 0.80 5.73
C SER A 10 -12.51 0.99 4.73
N ILE A 11 -11.56 0.06 4.64
CA ILE A 11 -10.47 0.10 3.63
C ILE A 11 -11.04 -0.13 2.22
N LEU A 12 -11.99 -1.06 2.06
CA LEU A 12 -12.62 -1.33 0.76
C LEU A 12 -13.50 -0.18 0.25
N ALA A 13 -14.13 0.59 1.15
CA ALA A 13 -14.98 1.71 0.76
C ALA A 13 -14.20 2.89 0.15
N VAL A 14 -12.91 3.05 0.48
CA VAL A 14 -12.05 4.11 -0.07
C VAL A 14 -11.60 3.80 -1.51
N CYS A 15 -11.65 2.54 -1.94
CA CYS A 15 -11.17 2.09 -3.25
C CYS A 15 -12.25 2.05 -4.35
N SER A 16 -13.51 2.38 -4.08
CA SER A 16 -14.61 2.37 -5.09
C SER A 16 -14.62 3.58 -6.03
N VAL A 17 -13.62 4.47 -5.97
CA VAL A 17 -13.49 5.59 -6.92
C VAL A 17 -12.62 5.15 -8.09
N THR A 18 -13.20 4.34 -8.97
CA THR A 18 -12.62 4.03 -10.29
C THR A 18 -12.53 5.32 -11.12
N THR A 19 -11.35 5.91 -11.19
CA THR A 19 -11.04 6.93 -12.21
C THR A 19 -10.38 6.22 -13.38
N ALA A 20 -11.03 6.24 -14.54
CA ALA A 20 -10.48 5.73 -15.79
C ALA A 20 -9.16 6.46 -16.09
N GLY A 21 -8.06 5.72 -16.20
CA GLY A 21 -6.76 6.27 -16.55
C GLY A 21 -6.73 6.82 -17.97
N PRO A 22 -6.03 7.95 -18.24
CA PRO A 22 -5.85 8.45 -19.59
C PRO A 22 -4.86 7.56 -20.36
N VAL A 23 -5.17 7.28 -21.62
CA VAL A 23 -4.30 6.57 -22.56
C VAL A 23 -3.09 7.46 -22.90
N TYR A 24 -1.89 6.98 -22.59
CA TYR A 24 -0.62 7.68 -22.87
C TYR A 24 -0.19 7.48 -24.34
N PRO A 25 0.14 8.54 -25.09
CA PRO A 25 0.87 8.41 -26.36
C PRO A 25 2.38 8.27 -26.10
N SER A 26 3.02 7.47 -26.94
CA SER A 26 4.39 6.97 -26.79
C SER A 26 5.50 8.03 -26.92
N SER A 27 6.47 7.91 -26.01
CA SER A 27 7.92 8.19 -26.04
C SER A 27 8.51 9.08 -27.14
N ALA A 28 9.17 10.17 -26.71
CA ALA A 28 10.25 10.81 -27.43
C ALA A 28 11.52 10.79 -26.57
N THR A 29 12.51 10.06 -27.07
CA THR A 29 13.88 9.92 -26.57
C THR A 29 14.59 11.27 -26.54
N ASN A 30 15.27 11.59 -25.44
CA ASN A 30 16.43 12.49 -25.47
C ASN A 30 17.50 11.94 -24.51
N ALA A 31 18.68 11.73 -25.09
CA ALA A 31 19.90 11.27 -24.44
C ALA A 31 20.80 12.47 -24.10
N GLU A 32 21.61 12.32 -23.04
CA GLU A 32 22.95 12.90 -22.74
C GLU A 32 23.09 12.96 -21.20
N ALA A 33 23.84 12.09 -20.51
CA ALA A 33 25.31 11.86 -20.41
C ALA A 33 25.98 12.58 -19.21
N SER A 34 26.39 11.77 -18.21
CA SER A 34 27.61 11.80 -17.34
C SER A 34 27.92 13.06 -16.51
N THR A 35 28.37 13.09 -15.25
CA THR A 35 28.99 12.15 -14.28
C THR A 35 29.14 12.94 -12.95
N SER A 36 29.00 12.32 -11.77
CA SER A 36 29.83 12.58 -10.57
C SER A 36 29.41 11.68 -9.42
N THR A 37 30.35 10.87 -8.95
CA THR A 37 30.28 9.97 -7.79
C THR A 37 30.19 10.76 -6.48
N ASP A 38 29.10 10.61 -5.75
CA ASP A 38 29.11 10.70 -4.29
C ASP A 38 28.08 9.71 -3.72
N GLY A 39 28.50 8.97 -2.70
CA GLY A 39 27.81 7.82 -2.13
C GLY A 39 26.60 8.24 -1.31
N SER A 40 25.52 8.58 -1.99
CA SER A 40 24.21 8.84 -1.42
C SER A 40 23.20 7.95 -2.14
N ASP A 41 22.56 7.03 -1.41
CA ASP A 41 21.44 6.19 -1.91
C ASP A 41 20.20 7.03 -2.30
N TYR A 42 20.30 8.36 -2.28
CA TYR A 42 19.29 9.26 -2.80
C TYR A 42 19.58 9.57 -4.28
N PRO A 43 18.65 9.29 -5.19
CA PRO A 43 18.83 9.68 -6.57
C PRO A 43 18.85 11.19 -6.69
N VAL A 44 19.50 11.65 -7.75
CA VAL A 44 19.58 13.05 -8.17
C VAL A 44 18.15 13.59 -8.28
N PHE A 45 17.72 14.33 -7.25
CA PHE A 45 16.53 15.16 -7.33
C PHE A 45 16.69 16.06 -8.56
N PRO A 46 15.61 16.32 -9.32
CA PRO A 46 15.68 17.29 -10.38
C PRO A 46 16.25 18.58 -9.79
N THR A 47 17.08 19.27 -10.57
CA THR A 47 17.58 20.60 -10.20
C THR A 47 16.41 21.46 -9.72
N LYS A 48 16.66 22.49 -8.89
CA LYS A 48 15.59 23.40 -8.43
C LYS A 48 14.66 23.83 -9.59
N ASP A 49 15.20 24.00 -10.79
CA ASP A 49 14.47 24.29 -12.02
C ASP A 49 13.57 23.14 -12.51
N GLY A 50 14.07 21.90 -12.46
CA GLY A 50 13.28 20.71 -12.76
C GLY A 50 12.16 20.48 -11.75
N LEU A 51 12.39 20.74 -10.46
CA LEU A 51 11.35 20.66 -9.43
C LEU A 51 10.25 21.71 -9.67
N LYS A 52 10.64 22.94 -10.03
CA LYS A 52 9.71 24.03 -10.38
C LYS A 52 8.79 23.66 -11.55
N LYS A 53 9.29 22.91 -12.54
CA LYS A 53 8.49 22.44 -13.68
C LYS A 53 7.29 21.58 -13.26
N TYR A 54 7.46 20.73 -12.25
CA TYR A 54 6.43 19.77 -11.82
C TYR A 54 5.63 20.27 -10.62
N CYS A 55 6.25 21.05 -9.75
CA CYS A 55 5.68 21.44 -8.47
C CYS A 55 5.29 22.91 -8.32
N SER A 56 5.51 23.79 -9.30
CA SER A 56 4.94 25.14 -9.23
C SER A 56 3.40 25.07 -9.14
N PRO A 57 2.74 25.84 -8.24
CA PRO A 57 3.26 26.99 -7.49
C PRO A 57 3.89 26.69 -6.12
N PHE A 58 3.97 25.43 -5.69
CA PHE A 58 4.48 25.04 -4.38
C PHE A 58 5.96 25.32 -4.19
N ASP A 59 6.32 25.60 -2.95
CA ASP A 59 7.69 25.87 -2.54
C ASP A 59 8.23 24.80 -1.59
N ASP A 60 9.30 25.13 -0.86
CA ASP A 60 9.97 24.24 0.08
C ASP A 60 9.13 23.88 1.32
N ILE A 61 7.95 24.49 1.51
CA ILE A 61 7.00 24.12 2.56
C ILE A 61 6.03 23.04 2.06
N GLU A 62 5.35 23.24 0.92
CA GLU A 62 4.34 22.28 0.48
C GLU A 62 4.93 21.09 -0.27
N VAL A 63 6.05 21.26 -0.98
CA VAL A 63 6.65 20.16 -1.77
C VAL A 63 7.01 18.94 -0.90
N PRO A 64 7.65 19.08 0.28
CA PRO A 64 7.90 17.95 1.16
C PRO A 64 6.62 17.23 1.63
N LEU A 65 5.53 17.98 1.86
CA LEU A 65 4.24 17.41 2.26
C LEU A 65 3.62 16.61 1.11
N ILE A 66 3.61 17.15 -0.11
CA ILE A 66 3.15 16.45 -1.32
C ILE A 66 4.00 15.21 -1.58
N THR A 67 5.31 15.30 -1.37
CA THR A 67 6.24 14.15 -1.48
C THR A 67 5.88 13.07 -0.46
N GLY A 68 5.59 13.45 0.78
CA GLY A 68 5.14 12.56 1.84
C GLY A 68 3.86 11.82 1.47
N ILE A 69 2.85 12.55 0.99
CA ILE A 69 1.56 11.97 0.52
C ILE A 69 1.82 10.96 -0.60
N ALA A 70 2.57 11.36 -1.64
CA ALA A 70 2.88 10.50 -2.78
C ALA A 70 3.63 9.23 -2.39
N LYS A 71 4.59 9.35 -1.46
CA LYS A 71 5.36 8.21 -0.93
C LYS A 71 4.49 7.24 -0.14
N SER A 72 3.65 7.75 0.76
CA SER A 72 2.74 6.92 1.56
C SER A 72 1.75 6.19 0.67
N GLN A 73 1.19 6.87 -0.32
CA GLN A 73 0.24 6.27 -1.25
C GLN A 73 0.89 5.21 -2.15
N ALA A 74 2.08 5.46 -2.71
CA ALA A 74 2.81 4.46 -3.50
C ALA A 74 3.13 3.20 -2.69
N ARG A 75 3.52 3.37 -1.41
CA ARG A 75 3.75 2.24 -0.49
C ARG A 75 2.46 1.49 -0.19
N LEU A 76 1.36 2.21 0.03
CA LEU A 76 0.05 1.61 0.29
C LEU A 76 -0.41 0.77 -0.89
N ASP A 77 -0.34 1.29 -2.12
CA ASP A 77 -0.77 0.58 -3.34
C ASP A 77 0.01 -0.73 -3.53
N LYS A 78 1.34 -0.69 -3.36
CA LYS A 78 2.18 -1.90 -3.41
C LYS A 78 1.89 -2.88 -2.27
N MET A 79 1.56 -2.38 -1.08
CA MET A 79 1.18 -3.23 0.02
C MET A 79 -0.17 -3.91 -0.21
N LEU A 80 -1.16 -3.20 -0.77
CA LEU A 80 -2.49 -3.73 -1.07
C LEU A 80 -2.40 -4.85 -2.12
N GLU A 81 -1.62 -4.65 -3.19
CA GLU A 81 -1.36 -5.70 -4.20
C GLU A 81 -0.84 -6.99 -3.54
N ARG A 82 0.09 -6.88 -2.59
CA ARG A 82 0.64 -8.03 -1.85
C ARG A 82 -0.35 -8.60 -0.84
N LEU A 83 -1.18 -7.77 -0.23
CA LEU A 83 -2.16 -8.14 0.79
C LEU A 83 -3.24 -9.07 0.22
N GLU A 84 -3.70 -8.81 -1.00
CA GLU A 84 -4.65 -9.69 -1.70
C GLU A 84 -4.11 -11.10 -1.87
N GLY A 85 -2.83 -11.23 -2.24
CA GLY A 85 -2.16 -12.52 -2.35
C GLY A 85 -2.09 -13.27 -1.01
N VAL A 86 -1.78 -12.58 0.09
CA VAL A 86 -1.75 -13.19 1.43
C VAL A 86 -3.15 -13.59 1.90
N ARG A 87 -4.15 -12.74 1.68
CA ARG A 87 -5.55 -13.04 1.99
C ARG A 87 -6.04 -14.27 1.23
N HIS A 88 -5.68 -14.40 -0.05
CA HIS A 88 -6.00 -15.60 -0.82
C HIS A 88 -5.34 -16.85 -0.22
N LYS A 89 -4.05 -16.77 0.15
CA LYS A 89 -3.34 -17.88 0.82
C LYS A 89 -4.00 -18.29 2.13
N VAL A 90 -4.44 -17.34 2.97
CA VAL A 90 -5.19 -17.61 4.20
C VAL A 90 -6.49 -18.36 3.88
N ASN A 91 -7.26 -17.90 2.89
CA ASN A 91 -8.52 -18.53 2.53
C ASN A 91 -8.33 -19.97 2.02
N VAL A 92 -7.31 -20.22 1.20
CA VAL A 92 -6.96 -21.57 0.74
C VAL A 92 -6.50 -22.43 1.92
N GLN A 93 -5.62 -21.91 2.77
CA GLN A 93 -5.08 -22.66 3.91
C GLN A 93 -6.17 -23.02 4.91
N ARG A 94 -7.18 -22.16 5.15
CA ARG A 94 -8.34 -22.49 5.99
C ARG A 94 -9.12 -23.70 5.49
N LYS A 95 -9.30 -23.84 4.17
CA LYS A 95 -9.98 -25.02 3.59
C LYS A 95 -9.17 -26.30 3.81
N VAL A 96 -7.86 -26.22 3.56
CA VAL A 96 -6.95 -27.36 3.78
C VAL A 96 -6.92 -27.76 5.26
N THR A 97 -6.86 -26.80 6.17
CA THR A 97 -6.91 -27.07 7.62
C THR A 97 -8.23 -27.75 8.00
N PHE A 98 -9.36 -27.28 7.46
CA PHE A 98 -10.67 -27.88 7.71
C PHE A 98 -10.76 -29.34 7.19
N GLU A 99 -10.24 -29.62 6.00
CA GLU A 99 -10.19 -30.99 5.45
C GLU A 99 -9.30 -31.91 6.30
N ALA A 100 -8.16 -31.39 6.79
CA ALA A 100 -7.27 -32.14 7.68
C ALA A 100 -7.93 -32.45 9.03
N GLU A 101 -8.66 -31.49 9.61
CA GLU A 101 -9.45 -31.68 10.84
C GLU A 101 -10.53 -32.75 10.64
N GLN A 102 -11.28 -32.71 9.53
CA GLN A 102 -12.28 -33.75 9.21
C GLN A 102 -11.65 -35.14 9.05
N LYS A 103 -10.46 -35.23 8.46
CA LYS A 103 -9.73 -36.49 8.33
C LYS A 103 -9.37 -37.04 9.71
N VAL A 104 -8.92 -36.20 10.64
CA VAL A 104 -8.66 -36.62 12.03
C VAL A 104 -9.93 -37.13 12.69
N GLU A 105 -11.04 -36.39 12.61
CA GLU A 105 -12.34 -36.79 13.17
C GLU A 105 -12.82 -38.13 12.61
N SER A 106 -12.66 -38.37 11.30
CA SER A 106 -13.06 -39.64 10.68
C SER A 106 -12.27 -40.85 11.17
N LEU A 107 -11.05 -40.63 11.69
CA LEU A 107 -10.13 -41.65 12.16
C LEU A 107 -10.12 -41.79 13.69
N GLU A 108 -10.76 -40.87 14.44
CA GLU A 108 -10.74 -40.83 15.91
C GLU A 108 -11.23 -42.13 16.56
N GLN A 109 -12.12 -42.87 15.89
CA GLN A 109 -12.70 -44.09 16.43
C GLN A 109 -11.78 -45.32 16.34
N THR A 110 -10.60 -45.22 15.70
CA THR A 110 -9.66 -46.34 15.57
C THR A 110 -8.22 -45.91 15.87
N PRO A 111 -7.64 -46.33 17.01
CA PRO A 111 -6.22 -46.13 17.30
C PRO A 111 -5.39 -46.78 16.19
N SER A 112 -4.70 -45.96 15.40
CA SER A 112 -3.94 -46.43 14.25
C SER A 112 -2.83 -45.43 13.93
N GLN A 113 -1.75 -45.92 13.33
CA GLN A 113 -0.67 -45.07 12.83
C GLN A 113 -1.19 -44.03 11.80
N LEU A 114 -2.30 -44.33 11.12
CA LEU A 114 -2.98 -43.39 10.23
C LEU A 114 -3.58 -42.20 10.97
N LEU A 115 -4.13 -42.41 12.17
CA LEU A 115 -4.63 -41.34 13.02
C LEU A 115 -3.49 -40.43 13.50
N ASP A 116 -2.37 -41.01 13.92
CA ASP A 116 -1.20 -40.24 14.37
C ASP A 116 -0.66 -39.36 13.24
N ASN A 117 -0.47 -39.93 12.04
CA ASN A 117 -0.05 -39.18 10.86
C ASN A 117 -1.05 -38.06 10.49
N ALA A 118 -2.36 -38.32 10.57
CA ALA A 118 -3.38 -37.31 10.27
C ALA A 118 -3.37 -36.16 11.28
N LYS A 119 -3.12 -36.44 12.56
CA LYS A 119 -2.95 -35.42 13.60
C LYS A 119 -1.74 -34.53 13.34
N GLU A 120 -0.59 -35.14 13.01
CA GLU A 120 0.62 -34.38 12.65
C GLU A 120 0.41 -33.49 11.43
N GLU A 121 -0.28 -34.00 10.39
CA GLU A 121 -0.65 -33.24 9.19
C GLU A 121 -1.58 -32.06 9.53
N SER A 122 -2.60 -32.30 10.36
CA SER A 122 -3.52 -31.27 10.85
C SER A 122 -2.78 -30.18 11.64
N ASP A 123 -1.91 -30.56 12.58
CA ASP A 123 -1.11 -29.62 13.38
C ASP A 123 -0.20 -28.74 12.52
N LEU A 124 0.42 -29.32 11.48
CA LEU A 124 1.22 -28.60 10.51
C LEU A 124 0.38 -27.56 9.76
N HIS A 125 -0.79 -27.94 9.25
CA HIS A 125 -1.69 -27.03 8.55
C HIS A 125 -2.23 -25.93 9.45
N GLN A 126 -2.52 -26.23 10.72
CA GLN A 126 -2.98 -25.24 11.67
C GLN A 126 -1.87 -24.25 12.06
N LYS A 127 -0.62 -24.71 12.20
CA LYS A 127 0.54 -23.84 12.41
C LYS A 127 0.73 -22.88 11.23
N LYS A 128 0.71 -23.41 10.01
CA LYS A 128 0.85 -22.61 8.78
C LYS A 128 -0.29 -21.59 8.63
N LEU A 129 -1.52 -21.97 9.01
CA LEU A 129 -2.64 -21.04 9.03
C LEU A 129 -2.39 -19.88 10.00
N ARG A 130 -1.94 -20.18 11.23
CA ARG A 130 -1.63 -19.14 12.23
C ARG A 130 -0.54 -18.18 11.74
N GLU A 131 0.51 -18.69 11.12
CA GLU A 131 1.59 -17.86 10.55
C GLU A 131 1.08 -16.92 9.45
N LEU A 132 0.22 -17.42 8.55
CA LEU A 132 -0.39 -16.60 7.50
C LEU A 132 -1.36 -15.55 8.06
N GLU A 133 -2.13 -15.89 9.10
CA GLU A 133 -3.03 -14.94 9.76
C GLU A 133 -2.26 -13.83 10.49
N GLN A 134 -1.13 -14.16 11.11
CA GLN A 134 -0.22 -13.17 11.71
C GLN A 134 0.41 -12.24 10.67
N ASP A 135 0.92 -12.78 9.55
CA ASP A 135 1.46 -11.97 8.44
C ASP A 135 0.38 -11.05 7.86
N LEU A 136 -0.85 -11.54 7.72
CA LEU A 136 -1.98 -10.72 7.26
C LEU A 136 -2.28 -9.58 8.25
N GLU A 137 -2.36 -9.87 9.54
CA GLU A 137 -2.62 -8.86 10.58
C GLU A 137 -1.53 -7.78 10.59
N GLU A 138 -0.26 -8.18 10.52
CA GLU A 138 0.86 -7.25 10.51
C GLU A 138 0.81 -6.32 9.29
N ARG A 139 0.51 -6.86 8.10
CA ARG A 139 0.37 -6.05 6.88
C ARG A 139 -0.78 -5.07 6.96
N VAL A 140 -1.92 -5.48 7.52
CA VAL A 140 -3.07 -4.59 7.76
C VAL A 140 -2.69 -3.48 8.74
N ARG A 141 -1.97 -3.79 9.82
CA ARG A 141 -1.49 -2.79 10.78
C ARG A 141 -0.58 -1.76 10.09
N ARG A 142 0.43 -2.22 9.36
CA ARG A 142 1.34 -1.34 8.61
C ARG A 142 0.61 -0.46 7.59
N ALA A 143 -0.39 -1.01 6.89
CA ALA A 143 -1.21 -0.23 5.95
C ALA A 143 -2.00 0.87 6.68
N SER A 144 -2.56 0.55 7.86
CA SER A 144 -3.24 1.54 8.71
C SER A 144 -2.31 2.67 9.16
N ASP A 145 -1.05 2.34 9.50
CA ASP A 145 -0.07 3.34 9.93
C ASP A 145 0.33 4.27 8.77
N LEU A 146 0.50 3.73 7.55
CA LEU A 146 0.73 4.54 6.35
C LEU A 146 -0.44 5.48 6.03
N ILE A 147 -1.68 5.03 6.19
CA ILE A 147 -2.87 5.87 6.00
C ILE A 147 -2.86 7.04 6.97
N LYS A 148 -2.54 6.79 8.26
CA LYS A 148 -2.43 7.87 9.26
C LYS A 148 -1.31 8.85 8.93
N GLU A 149 -0.17 8.35 8.46
CA GLU A 149 0.96 9.19 8.04
C GLU A 149 0.56 10.07 6.84
N GLU A 150 -0.12 9.49 5.85
CA GLU A 150 -0.65 10.20 4.69
C GLU A 150 -1.65 11.29 5.11
N ASP A 151 -2.59 10.96 6.00
CA ASP A 151 -3.60 11.90 6.50
C ASP A 151 -2.95 13.07 7.26
N ASN A 152 -1.92 12.81 8.08
CA ASN A 152 -1.17 13.89 8.75
C ASN A 152 -0.51 14.84 7.74
N PHE A 153 0.08 14.31 6.66
CA PHE A 153 0.65 15.16 5.61
C PHE A 153 -0.42 15.98 4.90
N LYS A 154 -1.58 15.39 4.60
CA LYS A 154 -2.71 16.08 3.96
C LYS A 154 -3.27 17.19 4.84
N GLU A 155 -3.48 16.93 6.13
CA GLU A 155 -3.94 17.91 7.09
C GLU A 155 -2.97 19.09 7.18
N THR A 156 -1.68 18.79 7.30
CA THR A 156 -0.63 19.82 7.34
C THR A 156 -0.59 20.62 6.04
N LEU A 157 -0.72 19.96 4.89
CA LEU A 157 -0.75 20.63 3.59
C LEU A 157 -1.96 21.56 3.47
N MET A 158 -3.14 21.09 3.85
CA MET A 158 -4.37 21.90 3.84
C MET A 158 -4.26 23.12 4.77
N GLN A 159 -3.58 23.00 5.91
CA GLN A 159 -3.33 24.13 6.80
C GLN A 159 -2.41 25.18 6.19
N ASN A 160 -1.42 24.78 5.40
CA ASN A 160 -0.46 25.70 4.75
C ASN A 160 -1.05 26.39 3.52
N LEU A 161 -1.99 25.75 2.81
CA LEU A 161 -2.57 26.27 1.56
C LEU A 161 -3.58 27.43 1.73
N LEU A 162 -3.90 27.84 2.97
CA LEU A 162 -4.72 29.00 3.36
C LEU A 162 -5.53 29.70 2.26
N ASP A 163 -6.64 29.07 1.85
CA ASP A 163 -7.93 29.76 1.89
C ASP A 163 -8.84 28.97 2.84
N ARG A 164 -9.30 29.62 3.91
CA ARG A 164 -9.97 29.02 5.07
C ARG A 164 -11.35 28.42 4.75
N SER A 165 -11.76 28.47 3.47
CA SER A 165 -13.06 28.04 2.94
C SER A 165 -13.15 26.54 2.57
N LEU A 166 -12.05 25.78 2.60
CA LEU A 166 -11.98 24.46 1.95
C LEU A 166 -11.65 23.31 2.93
N MET A 167 -12.31 23.29 4.09
CA MET A 167 -12.08 22.34 5.19
C MET A 167 -12.74 20.96 5.03
N ALA A 168 -13.04 20.48 3.82
CA ALA A 168 -13.71 19.18 3.69
C ALA A 168 -13.36 18.41 2.41
N SER A 169 -12.46 17.42 2.54
CA SER A 169 -12.23 16.24 1.67
C SER A 169 -10.96 16.21 0.79
N ASN A 170 -10.43 14.99 0.62
CA ASN A 170 -9.33 14.61 -0.27
C ASN A 170 -9.53 15.06 -1.73
N SER A 171 -10.77 15.25 -2.19
CA SER A 171 -11.05 15.76 -3.55
C SER A 171 -10.61 17.21 -3.76
N LEU A 172 -10.36 17.96 -2.68
CA LEU A 172 -9.97 19.36 -2.78
C LEU A 172 -8.50 19.55 -3.15
N LEU A 173 -7.59 18.68 -2.70
CA LEU A 173 -6.17 18.78 -3.04
C LEU A 173 -5.94 18.65 -4.55
N ARG A 174 -6.66 17.75 -5.23
CA ARG A 174 -6.59 17.61 -6.70
C ARG A 174 -7.07 18.86 -7.45
N ALA A 175 -7.91 19.68 -6.83
CA ALA A 175 -8.37 20.95 -7.39
C ALA A 175 -7.37 22.09 -7.21
N VAL A 176 -6.37 21.93 -6.33
CA VAL A 176 -5.30 22.92 -6.14
C VAL A 176 -4.41 22.94 -7.38
N PRO A 177 -4.24 24.11 -8.04
CA PRO A 177 -3.39 24.23 -9.21
C PRO A 177 -1.97 23.69 -8.94
N GLY A 178 -1.47 22.85 -9.85
CA GLY A 178 -0.14 22.24 -9.74
C GLY A 178 -0.08 20.98 -8.87
N TYR A 179 -1.03 20.73 -7.96
CA TYR A 179 -0.96 19.61 -7.01
C TYR A 179 -0.83 18.27 -7.71
N SER A 180 -1.76 17.96 -8.61
CA SER A 180 -1.79 16.67 -9.30
C SER A 180 -0.49 16.39 -10.06
N LYS A 181 0.10 17.43 -10.68
CA LYS A 181 1.35 17.29 -11.43
C LYS A 181 2.53 17.00 -10.49
N CYS A 182 2.61 17.71 -9.38
CA CYS A 182 3.65 17.50 -8.36
C CYS A 182 3.51 16.13 -7.69
N PHE A 183 2.29 15.76 -7.32
CA PHE A 183 1.96 14.47 -6.72
C PHE A 183 2.37 13.32 -7.65
N HIS A 184 1.92 13.33 -8.91
CA HIS A 184 2.22 12.25 -9.85
C HIS A 184 3.71 12.11 -10.13
N TYR A 185 4.43 13.22 -10.21
CA TYR A 185 5.89 13.19 -10.36
C TYR A 185 6.56 12.35 -9.25
N PHE A 186 6.20 12.57 -7.99
CA PHE A 186 6.76 11.79 -6.88
C PHE A 186 6.17 10.39 -6.78
N PHE A 187 4.87 10.25 -7.03
CA PHE A 187 4.17 8.97 -6.93
C PHE A 187 4.76 7.97 -7.93
N ASP A 188 4.89 8.35 -9.20
CA ASP A 188 5.46 7.50 -10.25
C ASP A 188 6.91 7.12 -9.91
N TYR A 189 7.70 8.08 -9.43
CA TYR A 189 9.06 7.85 -8.96
C TYR A 189 9.11 6.80 -7.82
N PHE A 190 8.26 6.93 -6.79
CA PHE A 190 8.23 5.96 -5.69
C PHE A 190 7.69 4.60 -6.13
N MET A 191 6.73 4.57 -7.06
CA MET A 191 6.21 3.33 -7.63
C MET A 191 7.27 2.55 -8.39
N GLU A 192 8.13 3.22 -9.17
CA GLU A 192 9.27 2.61 -9.86
C GLU A 192 10.33 2.09 -8.89
N LYS A 193 10.60 2.83 -7.80
CA LYS A 193 11.61 2.45 -6.79
C LYS A 193 11.20 1.29 -5.88
N LEU A 194 9.92 0.97 -5.82
CA LEU A 194 9.37 -0.11 -4.98
C LEU A 194 9.21 -1.45 -5.74
N ILE A 195 9.64 -1.49 -7.02
CA ILE A 195 9.79 -2.70 -7.84
C ILE A 195 11.09 -3.40 -7.44
#